data_AF-A0A4R8QDU4-F1
#
_entry.id   AF-A0A4R8QDU4-F1
#
_cell.length_a   1.000
_cell.length_b   1.000
_cell.length_c   1.000
_cell.angle_alpha   90.00
_cell.angle_beta   90.00
_cell.angle_gamma   90.00
#
_symmetry.space_group_name_H-M   'P 1'
#
loop_
_entity.id
_entity.type
_entity.pdbx_description
1 polymer ?
#
loop_
_entity_poly.entity_id
_entity_poly.type
_entity_poly.pdbx_seq_one_letter_code
_entity_poly.pdbx_strand_id
1 'polypeptide(L)'
;MFFTVIALWGAFSLVTVTAQNSNGLLAGDDSDWAEFGDVEPWYLPPDAIEGGDKDGSMVIMTGRVRCGVVAFDKNGNVGMIPANGDFAKVGYILPRGGYDARPDYDKDLSDCVLRESREEGGFVIERETLTPLGLSKGGAVYWFKGTITEVVEPTEKRTEDPVLLSVAKAREQLLKPPNKPSKKADMRMAFAEALKADDRKSYRNTFKAGGGKSPYSFKDIGAATEVYSAEFKAGAEPIVKIEVDTLMSKLVARNPLNSQDGTQKRVSLAQMMGSVWVSKGTGIDKVGAVAFEDVADEKTAAAITAAQGDLGSTGADFEVNPNDSTPWGRLVTSPLGEEVQTIAAAAGQTISKISVTASPVGIVFDLVALTSSSSRL
;
A
#
# COMPACT_ATOMS: atom_id res chain seq x y z
N MET A 1 -43.05 28.61 -49.99
CA MET A 1 -42.33 29.41 -48.98
C MET A 1 -41.92 28.45 -47.88
N PHE A 2 -40.61 28.45 -47.54
CA PHE A 2 -39.93 27.71 -46.45
C PHE A 2 -39.90 26.17 -46.48
N PHE A 3 -38.70 25.60 -46.64
CA PHE A 3 -37.91 24.87 -45.61
C PHE A 3 -36.57 24.49 -46.27
N THR A 4 -35.49 25.24 -46.03
CA THR A 4 -34.48 25.11 -44.93
C THR A 4 -33.60 23.87 -45.07
N VAL A 5 -32.33 24.15 -45.38
CA VAL A 5 -31.16 23.26 -45.31
C VAL A 5 -30.84 22.97 -43.83
N ILE A 6 -30.64 21.71 -43.46
CA ILE A 6 -29.79 21.36 -42.31
C ILE A 6 -28.85 20.23 -42.73
N ALA A 7 -27.58 20.60 -42.93
CA ALA A 7 -26.46 19.68 -42.99
C ALA A 7 -26.24 19.10 -41.59
N LEU A 8 -26.23 17.77 -41.46
CA LEU A 8 -25.83 17.10 -40.24
C LEU A 8 -24.30 17.18 -40.11
N TRP A 9 -23.87 18.00 -39.15
CA TRP A 9 -22.50 18.12 -38.68
C TRP A 9 -22.01 16.85 -38.00
N GLY A 10 -20.71 16.59 -38.16
CA GLY A 10 -20.02 15.39 -37.71
C GLY A 10 -20.12 15.10 -36.21
N ALA A 11 -20.18 13.80 -35.91
CA ALA A 11 -19.97 13.25 -34.59
C ALA A 11 -18.51 13.49 -34.16
N PHE A 12 -18.27 14.54 -33.40
CA PHE A 12 -17.12 14.58 -32.51
C PHE A 12 -17.45 13.70 -31.31
N SER A 13 -16.85 12.50 -31.26
CA SER A 13 -16.75 11.74 -30.02
C SER A 13 -16.05 12.65 -29.01
N LEU A 14 -16.79 13.07 -27.97
CA LEU A 14 -16.25 13.71 -26.79
C LEU A 14 -15.26 12.74 -26.15
N VAL A 15 -13.98 12.87 -26.49
CA VAL A 15 -12.91 12.43 -25.61
C VAL A 15 -13.05 13.33 -24.39
N THR A 16 -13.47 12.78 -23.26
CA THR A 16 -13.48 13.47 -21.98
C THR A 16 -12.07 13.98 -21.75
N VAL A 17 -11.83 15.27 -22.00
CA VAL A 17 -10.58 15.93 -21.67
C VAL A 17 -10.54 15.96 -20.14
N THR A 18 -9.83 15.01 -19.54
CA THR A 18 -9.49 15.08 -18.12
C THR A 18 -8.72 16.37 -17.93
N ALA A 19 -9.38 17.36 -17.30
CA ALA A 19 -8.80 18.68 -17.09
C ALA A 19 -7.48 18.54 -16.31
N GLN A 20 -6.40 19.00 -16.93
CA GLN A 20 -5.07 19.07 -16.32
C GLN A 20 -4.95 20.34 -15.49
N ASN A 21 -4.32 20.26 -14.32
CA ASN A 21 -3.84 21.46 -13.65
C ASN A 21 -2.47 21.90 -14.22
N SER A 22 -2.00 23.08 -13.81
CA SER A 22 -0.72 23.65 -14.26
C SER A 22 0.52 22.79 -13.94
N ASN A 23 0.38 21.77 -13.09
CA ASN A 23 1.46 20.87 -12.71
C ASN A 23 1.49 19.59 -13.57
N GLY A 24 0.49 19.37 -14.42
CA GLY A 24 0.36 18.17 -15.25
C GLY A 24 -0.29 16.98 -14.55
N LEU A 25 -0.98 17.21 -13.43
CA LEU A 25 -1.78 16.19 -12.74
C LEU A 25 -3.14 16.04 -13.40
N LEU A 26 -3.66 14.82 -13.37
CA LEU A 26 -5.01 14.47 -13.78
C LEU A 26 -5.92 14.32 -12.56
N ALA A 27 -7.23 14.43 -12.77
CA ALA A 27 -8.22 14.21 -11.71
C ALA A 27 -8.06 12.81 -11.10
N GLY A 28 -7.94 12.75 -9.77
CA GLY A 28 -7.77 11.53 -8.99
C GLY A 28 -6.34 11.00 -8.89
N ASP A 29 -5.33 11.71 -9.43
CA ASP A 29 -3.93 11.31 -9.26
C ASP A 29 -3.48 11.29 -7.78
N ASP A 30 -4.10 12.14 -6.97
CA ASP A 30 -3.87 12.32 -5.54
C ASP A 30 -4.59 11.30 -4.66
N SER A 31 -5.51 10.48 -5.21
CA SER A 31 -6.36 9.58 -4.41
C SER A 31 -5.58 8.50 -3.65
N ASP A 32 -4.37 8.18 -4.13
CA ASP A 32 -3.49 7.14 -3.59
C ASP A 32 -2.12 7.74 -3.22
N TRP A 33 -2.05 9.05 -2.99
CA TRP A 33 -0.85 9.76 -2.55
C TRP A 33 -0.99 10.17 -1.08
N ALA A 34 0.06 9.96 -0.30
CA ALA A 34 0.12 10.40 1.09
C ALA A 34 1.45 11.11 1.37
N GLU A 35 1.41 12.14 2.21
CA GLU A 35 2.63 12.66 2.84
C GLU A 35 3.18 11.64 3.84
N PHE A 36 4.46 11.76 4.20
CA PHE A 36 5.08 10.87 5.18
C PHE A 36 4.44 10.95 6.57
N GLY A 37 3.99 12.13 7.01
CA GLY A 37 3.44 12.31 8.36
C GLY A 37 4.43 11.80 9.42
N ASP A 38 4.00 10.81 10.20
CA ASP A 38 4.81 10.15 11.25
C ASP A 38 5.65 8.96 10.74
N VAL A 39 5.53 8.60 9.46
CA VAL A 39 6.31 7.55 8.81
C VAL A 39 7.73 8.05 8.55
N GLU A 40 8.72 7.31 9.05
CA GLU A 40 10.12 7.63 8.78
C GLU A 40 10.48 7.29 7.34
N PRO A 41 10.91 8.27 6.51
CA PRO A 41 11.07 8.07 5.07
C PRO A 41 12.26 7.20 4.71
N TRP A 42 13.21 7.02 5.62
CA TRP A 42 14.46 6.30 5.35
C TRP A 42 14.38 4.82 5.67
N TYR A 43 13.34 4.38 6.38
CA TYR A 43 13.29 3.05 6.96
C TYR A 43 12.05 2.29 6.55
N LEU A 44 12.14 0.96 6.60
CA LEU A 44 10.97 0.10 6.44
C LEU A 44 9.92 0.43 7.52
N PRO A 45 8.64 0.32 7.17
CA PRO A 45 7.58 0.49 8.16
C PRO A 45 7.63 -0.65 9.20
N PRO A 46 7.16 -0.43 10.44
CA PRO A 46 7.27 -1.42 11.51
C PRO A 46 6.61 -2.78 11.23
N ASP A 47 5.58 -2.81 10.38
CA ASP A 47 4.86 -4.02 9.97
C ASP A 47 5.45 -4.68 8.72
N ALA A 48 6.57 -4.19 8.19
CA ALA A 48 7.26 -4.84 7.08
C ALA A 48 7.79 -6.22 7.49
N ILE A 49 7.50 -7.22 6.68
CA ILE A 49 7.92 -8.61 6.86
C ILE A 49 8.49 -9.16 5.56
N GLU A 50 9.48 -10.05 5.65
CA GLU A 50 10.00 -10.78 4.50
C GLU A 50 8.90 -11.67 3.89
N GLY A 51 8.78 -11.65 2.57
CA GLY A 51 7.83 -12.49 1.84
C GLY A 51 7.46 -11.94 0.46
N GLY A 52 6.47 -12.55 -0.19
CA GLY A 52 6.05 -12.21 -1.55
C GLY A 52 6.68 -13.09 -2.63
N ASP A 53 6.76 -12.57 -3.85
CA ASP A 53 7.06 -13.34 -5.07
C ASP A 53 8.56 -13.46 -5.39
N LYS A 54 9.42 -12.70 -4.69
CA LYS A 54 10.87 -12.69 -4.94
C LYS A 54 11.65 -12.74 -3.63
N ASP A 55 12.74 -13.49 -3.65
CA ASP A 55 13.73 -13.53 -2.56
C ASP A 55 14.19 -12.12 -2.17
N GLY A 56 14.39 -11.88 -0.87
CA GLY A 56 14.72 -10.57 -0.29
C GLY A 56 13.58 -9.54 -0.27
N SER A 57 12.39 -9.85 -0.78
CA SER A 57 11.30 -8.88 -0.80
C SER A 57 10.73 -8.61 0.59
N MET A 58 10.46 -7.34 0.86
CA MET A 58 9.69 -6.90 2.02
C MET A 58 8.28 -6.54 1.59
N VAL A 59 7.28 -6.93 2.38
CA VAL A 59 5.87 -6.61 2.13
C VAL A 59 5.22 -5.97 3.35
N ILE A 60 4.20 -5.16 3.07
CA ILE A 60 3.19 -4.70 4.02
C ILE A 60 1.80 -5.10 3.51
N MET A 61 0.74 -4.86 4.30
CA MET A 61 -0.64 -5.16 3.95
C MET A 61 -1.05 -4.68 2.54
N THR A 62 -0.54 -3.53 2.09
CA THR A 62 -0.89 -2.94 0.80
C THR A 62 0.01 -3.38 -0.36
N GLY A 63 1.02 -4.21 -0.10
CA GLY A 63 1.84 -4.87 -1.11
C GLY A 63 3.34 -4.84 -0.82
N ARG A 64 4.13 -5.14 -1.85
CA ARG A 64 5.60 -5.11 -1.77
C ARG A 64 6.11 -3.69 -1.53
N VAL A 65 7.01 -3.54 -0.56
CA VAL A 65 7.71 -2.29 -0.29
C VAL A 65 8.66 -1.98 -1.44
N ARG A 66 8.55 -0.77 -1.97
CA ARG A 66 9.28 -0.28 -3.15
C ARG A 66 9.80 1.12 -2.92
N CYS A 67 10.82 1.46 -3.68
CA CYS A 67 11.37 2.80 -3.76
C CYS A 67 11.28 3.31 -5.20
N GLY A 68 11.04 4.61 -5.36
CA GLY A 68 11.02 5.28 -6.66
C GLY A 68 11.72 6.62 -6.59
N VAL A 69 12.26 7.08 -7.73
CA VAL A 69 13.03 8.33 -7.76
C VAL A 69 12.71 9.21 -8.97
N VAL A 70 12.63 10.51 -8.71
CA VAL A 70 12.70 11.56 -9.72
C VAL A 70 14.12 12.11 -9.71
N ALA A 71 14.96 11.58 -10.61
CA ALA A 71 16.37 11.91 -10.66
C ALA A 71 16.62 13.06 -11.65
N PHE A 72 17.34 14.10 -11.23
CA PHE A 72 17.69 15.26 -12.06
C PHE A 72 19.18 15.31 -12.35
N ASP A 73 19.58 15.55 -13.61
CA ASP A 73 20.95 15.91 -13.94
C ASP A 73 21.26 17.37 -13.57
N LYS A 74 22.53 17.77 -13.70
CA LYS A 74 23.00 19.15 -13.46
C LYS A 74 22.32 20.21 -14.34
N ASN A 75 21.68 19.83 -15.45
CA ASN A 75 20.99 20.72 -16.37
C ASN A 75 19.47 20.76 -16.09
N GLY A 76 18.99 20.06 -15.06
CA GLY A 76 17.56 19.93 -14.75
C GLY A 76 16.80 18.97 -15.66
N ASN A 77 17.50 18.13 -16.43
CA ASN A 77 16.87 17.03 -17.15
C ASN A 77 16.58 15.87 -16.21
N VAL A 78 15.52 15.14 -16.49
CA VAL A 78 14.95 14.07 -15.68
C VAL A 78 15.39 12.73 -16.25
N GLY A 79 15.99 11.89 -15.42
CA GLY A 79 16.28 10.49 -15.74
C GLY A 79 15.00 9.68 -15.83
N MET A 80 14.76 9.07 -16.99
CA MET A 80 13.62 8.19 -17.21
C MET A 80 14.06 6.89 -17.87
N ILE A 81 13.35 5.82 -17.55
CA ILE A 81 13.61 4.47 -18.08
C ILE A 81 12.43 4.03 -18.95
N PRO A 82 12.64 3.19 -19.97
CA PRO A 82 11.54 2.66 -20.75
C PRO A 82 10.68 1.74 -19.88
N ALA A 83 9.36 1.82 -20.01
CA ALA A 83 8.48 0.90 -19.29
C ALA A 83 8.66 -0.55 -19.78
N ASN A 84 8.62 -1.50 -18.85
CA ASN A 84 8.57 -2.92 -19.20
C ASN A 84 7.27 -3.25 -19.97
N GLY A 85 7.37 -4.14 -20.96
CA GLY A 85 6.26 -4.57 -21.82
C GLY A 85 6.15 -3.76 -23.11
N ASP A 86 4.93 -3.32 -23.47
CA ASP A 86 4.67 -2.59 -24.71
C ASP A 86 5.12 -1.11 -24.58
N PHE A 87 6.42 -0.90 -24.75
CA PHE A 87 7.04 0.43 -24.70
C PHE A 87 6.38 1.40 -25.68
N ALA A 88 5.99 0.95 -26.88
CA ALA A 88 5.35 1.80 -27.88
C ALA A 88 4.03 2.42 -27.36
N LYS A 89 3.31 1.73 -26.47
CA LYS A 89 2.11 2.25 -25.81
C LYS A 89 2.41 3.04 -24.55
N VAL A 90 3.31 2.56 -23.70
CA VAL A 90 3.50 3.12 -22.36
C VAL A 90 4.53 4.25 -22.35
N GLY A 91 5.57 4.16 -23.17
CA GLY A 91 6.69 5.10 -23.21
C GLY A 91 7.57 5.03 -21.97
N TYR A 92 8.21 6.14 -21.66
CA TYR A 92 9.13 6.25 -20.52
C TYR A 92 8.41 6.44 -19.18
N ILE A 93 9.00 5.93 -18.12
CA ILE A 93 8.55 6.01 -16.72
C ILE A 93 9.70 6.48 -15.82
N LEU A 94 9.37 6.82 -14.58
CA LEU A 94 10.38 7.05 -13.53
C LEU A 94 10.92 5.70 -13.01
N PRO A 95 12.21 5.62 -12.65
CA PRO A 95 12.76 4.44 -11.98
C PRO A 95 12.00 4.12 -10.70
N ARG A 96 11.65 2.84 -10.54
CA ARG A 96 10.94 2.34 -9.35
C ARG A 96 11.06 0.82 -9.26
N GLY A 97 11.77 0.36 -8.25
CA GLY A 97 11.92 -1.05 -7.96
C GLY A 97 11.67 -1.42 -6.50
N GLY A 98 12.04 -2.63 -6.12
CA GLY A 98 11.62 -3.22 -4.85
C GLY A 98 12.72 -3.27 -3.83
N TYR A 99 12.37 -3.07 -2.56
CA TYR A 99 13.31 -3.27 -1.47
C TYR A 99 13.82 -4.71 -1.47
N ASP A 100 15.10 -4.86 -1.15
CA ASP A 100 15.82 -6.13 -1.09
C ASP A 100 16.59 -6.24 0.23
N ALA A 101 16.02 -7.01 1.17
CA ALA A 101 16.53 -7.20 2.52
C ALA A 101 17.71 -8.18 2.62
N ARG A 102 18.21 -8.71 1.49
CA ARG A 102 19.37 -9.60 1.53
C ARG A 102 20.61 -8.83 2.06
N PRO A 103 21.53 -9.50 2.78
CA PRO A 103 22.56 -8.83 3.59
C PRO A 103 23.45 -7.81 2.86
N ASP A 104 23.67 -7.99 1.55
CA ASP A 104 24.55 -7.16 0.72
C ASP A 104 23.79 -6.15 -0.17
N TYR A 105 22.47 -6.01 0.02
CA TYR A 105 21.60 -5.18 -0.81
C TYR A 105 21.17 -3.91 -0.05
N ASP A 106 19.94 -3.85 0.47
CA ASP A 106 19.37 -2.64 1.04
C ASP A 106 19.38 -2.68 2.57
N LYS A 107 20.07 -1.71 3.18
CA LYS A 107 20.04 -1.50 4.63
C LYS A 107 18.98 -0.48 5.04
N ASP A 108 18.62 0.40 4.11
CA ASP A 108 17.62 1.44 4.26
C ASP A 108 17.00 1.79 2.89
N LEU A 109 15.97 2.63 2.88
CA LEU A 109 15.29 2.99 1.63
C LEU A 109 16.14 3.84 0.70
N SER A 110 17.20 4.49 1.20
CA SER A 110 18.15 5.19 0.34
C SER A 110 18.99 4.21 -0.47
N ASP A 111 19.42 3.08 0.11
CA ASP A 111 20.11 2.01 -0.62
C ASP A 111 19.24 1.48 -1.77
N CYS A 112 17.96 1.20 -1.47
CA CYS A 112 16.99 0.77 -2.49
C CYS A 112 16.94 1.76 -3.66
N VAL A 113 16.80 3.07 -3.37
CA VAL A 113 16.71 4.10 -4.43
C VAL A 113 17.96 4.10 -5.30
N LEU A 114 19.14 4.08 -4.68
CA LEU A 114 20.41 4.16 -5.39
C LEU A 114 20.70 2.91 -6.22
N ARG A 115 20.34 1.74 -5.69
CA ARG A 115 20.48 0.46 -6.38
C ARG A 115 19.54 0.43 -7.59
N GLU A 116 18.26 0.65 -7.41
CA GLU A 116 17.25 0.58 -8.47
C GLU A 116 17.46 1.66 -9.55
N SER A 117 17.88 2.87 -9.19
CA SER A 117 18.20 3.92 -10.17
C SER A 117 19.35 3.54 -11.08
N ARG A 118 20.36 2.86 -10.53
CA ARG A 118 21.54 2.40 -11.27
C ARG A 118 21.23 1.13 -12.08
N GLU A 119 20.52 0.17 -11.50
CA GLU A 119 20.18 -1.10 -12.14
C GLU A 119 19.26 -0.89 -13.36
N GLU A 120 18.17 -0.14 -13.19
CA GLU A 120 17.17 0.05 -14.24
C GLU A 120 17.53 1.17 -15.23
N GLY A 121 18.19 2.22 -14.75
CA GLY A 121 18.40 3.46 -15.50
C GLY A 121 19.84 3.83 -15.77
N GLY A 122 20.81 3.16 -15.14
CA GLY A 122 22.20 3.57 -15.18
C GLY A 122 22.45 4.91 -14.48
N PHE A 123 21.49 5.42 -13.70
CA PHE A 123 21.60 6.72 -13.06
C PHE A 123 22.32 6.59 -11.72
N VAL A 124 23.55 7.07 -11.64
CA VAL A 124 24.29 7.17 -10.38
C VAL A 124 23.85 8.45 -9.68
N ILE A 125 23.29 8.30 -8.48
CA ILE A 125 22.73 9.40 -7.69
C ILE A 125 23.59 9.63 -6.45
N GLU A 126 23.83 10.90 -6.09
CA GLU A 126 24.49 11.22 -4.83
C GLU A 126 23.50 11.05 -3.66
N ARG A 127 23.77 10.09 -2.76
CA ARG A 127 22.89 9.78 -1.60
C ARG A 127 22.47 11.03 -0.82
N GLU A 128 23.43 11.90 -0.55
CA GLU A 128 23.25 13.11 0.25
C GLU A 128 22.22 14.10 -0.34
N THR A 129 21.89 13.95 -1.62
CA THR A 129 20.91 14.77 -2.35
C THR A 129 19.51 14.18 -2.33
N LEU A 130 19.33 12.95 -1.84
CA LEU A 130 18.02 12.31 -1.81
C LEU A 130 17.08 13.10 -0.91
N THR A 131 15.91 13.46 -1.41
CA THR A 131 14.89 14.20 -0.65
C THR A 131 13.57 13.42 -0.71
N PRO A 132 12.97 13.04 0.43
CA PRO A 132 11.69 12.34 0.44
C PRO A 132 10.56 13.20 -0.13
N LEU A 133 9.70 12.59 -0.96
CA LEU A 133 8.59 13.27 -1.64
C LEU A 133 7.23 12.87 -1.08
N GLY A 134 7.03 11.56 -0.85
CA GLY A 134 5.79 11.04 -0.30
C GLY A 134 5.66 9.53 -0.52
N LEU A 135 4.48 9.03 -0.20
CA LEU A 135 4.09 7.63 -0.27
C LEU A 135 2.99 7.45 -1.30
N SER A 136 2.97 6.30 -1.95
CA SER A 136 1.85 5.89 -2.81
C SER A 136 1.55 4.40 -2.65
N LYS A 137 0.46 3.93 -3.28
CA LYS A 137 0.02 2.52 -3.24
C LYS A 137 -0.27 2.09 -1.80
N GLY A 138 -1.07 2.89 -1.10
CA GLY A 138 -1.40 2.65 0.31
C GLY A 138 -0.17 2.55 1.22
N GLY A 139 0.90 3.32 0.94
CA GLY A 139 2.12 3.32 1.74
C GLY A 139 3.23 2.36 1.28
N ALA A 140 2.98 1.52 0.26
CA ALA A 140 3.96 0.52 -0.17
C ALA A 140 5.10 1.08 -1.05
N VAL A 141 4.94 2.26 -1.65
CA VAL A 141 5.97 2.86 -2.53
C VAL A 141 6.44 4.20 -1.98
N TYR A 142 7.73 4.30 -1.68
CA TYR A 142 8.41 5.47 -1.16
C TYR A 142 9.08 6.25 -2.30
N TRP A 143 8.73 7.52 -2.45
CA TRP A 143 9.25 8.35 -3.53
C TRP A 143 10.27 9.38 -3.05
N PHE A 144 11.33 9.55 -3.84
CA PHE A 144 12.43 10.49 -3.57
C PHE A 144 12.75 11.35 -4.79
N LYS A 145 13.31 12.53 -4.56
CA LYS A 145 14.07 13.31 -5.56
C LYS A 145 15.55 13.03 -5.34
N GLY A 146 16.35 13.01 -6.41
CA GLY A 146 17.82 12.90 -6.29
C GLY A 146 18.56 13.59 -7.43
N THR A 147 19.87 13.80 -7.26
CA THR A 147 20.74 14.40 -8.28
C THR A 147 21.62 13.33 -8.93
N ILE A 148 21.55 13.21 -10.25
CA ILE A 148 22.39 12.35 -11.08
C ILE A 148 23.78 12.97 -11.18
N THR A 149 24.79 12.22 -10.76
CA THR A 149 26.21 12.60 -10.88
C THR A 149 26.86 11.98 -12.11
N GLU A 150 26.39 10.79 -12.51
CA GLU A 150 26.92 10.03 -13.64
C GLU A 150 25.83 9.16 -14.28
N VAL A 151 25.96 8.89 -15.57
CA VAL A 151 25.18 7.89 -16.28
C VAL A 151 26.11 6.76 -16.70
N VAL A 152 25.80 5.55 -16.27
CA VAL A 152 26.53 4.31 -16.58
C VAL A 152 25.62 3.35 -17.36
N GLU A 153 26.19 2.23 -17.81
CA GLU A 153 25.38 1.18 -18.42
C GLU A 153 24.44 0.53 -17.37
N PRO A 154 23.12 0.44 -17.63
CA PRO A 154 22.20 -0.26 -16.74
C PRO A 154 22.50 -1.76 -16.71
N THR A 155 22.40 -2.37 -15.54
CA THR A 155 22.57 -3.82 -15.39
C THR A 155 21.29 -4.58 -15.75
N GLU A 156 20.12 -3.94 -15.65
CA GLU A 156 18.82 -4.48 -16.06
C GLU A 156 18.35 -3.85 -17.38
N LYS A 157 18.95 -4.31 -18.49
CA LYS A 157 18.62 -3.79 -19.82
C LYS A 157 17.16 -4.02 -20.18
N ARG A 158 16.56 -2.99 -20.78
CA ARG A 158 15.20 -3.01 -21.34
C ARG A 158 15.25 -2.92 -22.86
N THR A 159 14.09 -2.91 -23.50
CA THR A 159 13.98 -2.88 -24.97
C THR A 159 14.55 -1.62 -25.62
N GLU A 160 14.60 -0.52 -24.86
CA GLU A 160 15.15 0.77 -25.27
C GLU A 160 16.16 1.23 -24.21
N ASP A 161 16.93 2.25 -24.52
CA ASP A 161 17.89 2.82 -23.57
C ASP A 161 17.20 3.82 -22.62
N PRO A 162 17.68 3.96 -21.37
CA PRO A 162 17.31 5.07 -20.49
C PRO A 162 17.66 6.43 -21.10
N VAL A 163 16.91 7.47 -20.73
CA VAL A 163 17.04 8.81 -21.31
C VAL A 163 17.07 9.91 -20.25
N LEU A 164 17.74 11.02 -20.57
CA LEU A 164 17.61 12.29 -19.88
C LEU A 164 16.69 13.22 -20.69
N LEU A 165 15.55 13.60 -20.11
CA LEU A 165 14.54 14.43 -20.78
C LEU A 165 14.36 15.77 -20.06
N SER A 166 14.13 16.85 -20.81
CA SER A 166 13.70 18.11 -20.19
C SER A 166 12.40 17.91 -19.40
N VAL A 167 12.15 18.75 -18.39
CA VAL A 167 10.92 18.70 -17.56
C VAL A 167 9.64 18.62 -18.40
N ALA A 168 9.56 19.38 -19.49
CA ALA A 168 8.40 19.37 -20.39
C ALA A 168 8.22 18.00 -21.08
N LYS A 169 9.31 17.44 -21.64
CA LYS A 169 9.26 16.13 -22.30
C LYS A 169 9.00 15.00 -21.31
N ALA A 170 9.55 15.07 -20.10
CA ALA A 170 9.26 14.09 -19.05
C ALA A 170 7.76 14.08 -18.70
N ARG A 171 7.16 15.26 -18.54
CA ARG A 171 5.71 15.42 -18.32
C ARG A 171 4.89 14.78 -19.44
N GLU A 172 5.28 15.00 -20.71
CA GLU A 172 4.61 14.36 -21.85
C GLU A 172 4.64 12.82 -21.80
N GLN A 173 5.77 12.23 -21.37
CA GLN A 173 5.87 10.77 -21.22
C GLN A 173 5.02 10.24 -20.08
N LEU A 174 4.92 10.97 -18.96
CA LEU A 174 4.09 10.58 -17.82
C LEU A 174 2.57 10.67 -18.07
N LEU A 175 2.16 11.31 -19.18
CA LEU A 175 0.77 11.31 -19.64
C LEU A 175 0.41 10.13 -20.55
N LYS A 176 1.40 9.30 -20.93
CA LYS A 176 1.15 8.10 -21.75
C LYS A 176 0.83 6.87 -20.88
N PRO A 177 0.01 5.92 -21.38
CA PRO A 177 -0.82 6.05 -22.58
C PRO A 177 -2.03 6.96 -22.31
N PRO A 178 -2.50 7.75 -23.29
CA PRO A 178 -3.62 8.69 -23.10
C PRO A 178 -4.90 8.01 -22.57
N ASN A 179 -5.13 6.75 -22.96
CA ASN A 179 -6.36 6.02 -22.66
C ASN A 179 -6.28 5.20 -21.35
N LYS A 180 -5.12 5.14 -20.67
CA LYS A 180 -4.95 4.46 -19.36
C LYS A 180 -3.96 5.21 -18.45
N PRO A 181 -4.22 6.50 -18.14
CA PRO A 181 -3.24 7.31 -17.42
C PRO A 181 -3.08 6.92 -15.95
N SER A 182 -4.04 6.21 -15.34
CA SER A 182 -4.01 5.81 -13.93
C SER A 182 -2.79 4.97 -13.54
N LYS A 183 -2.16 4.27 -14.50
CA LYS A 183 -0.95 3.46 -14.25
C LYS A 183 0.30 4.26 -13.88
N LYS A 184 0.30 5.58 -14.14
CA LYS A 184 1.41 6.50 -13.81
C LYS A 184 0.96 7.62 -12.86
N ALA A 185 -0.17 7.47 -12.18
CA ALA A 185 -0.69 8.48 -11.25
C ALA A 185 0.33 8.80 -10.13
N ASP A 186 0.87 7.76 -9.50
CA ASP A 186 1.93 7.85 -8.48
C ASP A 186 3.18 8.57 -9.00
N MET A 187 3.60 8.24 -10.23
CA MET A 187 4.75 8.88 -10.87
C MET A 187 4.51 10.36 -11.19
N ARG A 188 3.29 10.74 -11.60
CA ARG A 188 2.92 12.15 -11.84
C ARG A 188 2.89 12.94 -10.53
N MET A 189 2.37 12.35 -9.45
CA MET A 189 2.42 12.95 -8.12
C MET A 189 3.87 13.13 -7.65
N ALA A 190 4.70 12.09 -7.72
CA ALA A 190 6.11 12.18 -7.37
C ALA A 190 6.84 13.26 -8.20
N PHE A 191 6.58 13.32 -9.51
CA PHE A 191 7.14 14.34 -10.39
C PHE A 191 6.74 15.75 -9.99
N ALA A 192 5.45 15.97 -9.67
CA ALA A 192 4.95 17.27 -9.23
C ALA A 192 5.53 17.70 -7.88
N GLU A 193 5.68 16.77 -6.94
CA GLU A 193 6.27 17.04 -5.61
C GLU A 193 7.79 17.27 -5.70
N ALA A 194 8.49 16.57 -6.59
CA ALA A 194 9.92 16.79 -6.81
C ALA A 194 10.26 18.20 -7.27
N LEU A 195 9.38 18.83 -8.07
CA LEU A 195 9.56 20.22 -8.54
C LEU A 195 9.37 21.26 -7.44
N LYS A 196 8.76 20.90 -6.30
CA LYS A 196 8.53 21.77 -5.13
C LYS A 196 9.39 21.38 -3.93
N ALA A 197 10.14 20.28 -4.02
CA ALA A 197 10.83 19.68 -2.90
C ALA A 197 11.86 20.64 -2.29
N ASP A 198 11.85 20.70 -0.96
CA ASP A 198 12.77 21.50 -0.16
C ASP A 198 14.01 20.67 0.18
N ASP A 199 15.16 21.04 -0.38
CA ASP A 199 16.42 20.31 -0.18
C ASP A 199 16.91 20.33 1.28
N ARG A 200 16.32 21.17 2.17
CA ARG A 200 16.53 21.07 3.62
C ARG A 200 16.02 19.76 4.21
N LYS A 201 15.13 19.05 3.51
CA LYS A 201 14.64 17.72 3.88
C LYS A 201 15.50 16.58 3.33
N SER A 202 16.66 16.87 2.72
CA SER A 202 17.50 15.84 2.14
C SER A 202 18.06 14.86 3.16
N TYR A 203 18.60 13.74 2.66
CA TYR A 203 19.27 12.70 3.43
C TYR A 203 20.32 13.29 4.35
N ARG A 204 21.20 14.16 3.80
CA ARG A 204 22.25 14.87 4.55
C ARG A 204 21.74 15.53 5.83
N ASN A 205 20.53 16.08 5.77
CA ASN A 205 19.97 16.92 6.82
C ASN A 205 19.05 16.15 7.77
N THR A 206 18.47 15.03 7.33
CA THR A 206 17.38 14.36 8.06
C THR A 206 17.66 12.91 8.41
N PHE A 207 18.63 12.27 7.77
CA PHE A 207 18.99 10.89 8.09
C PHE A 207 19.60 10.81 9.49
N LYS A 208 19.16 9.81 10.26
CA LYS A 208 19.65 9.52 11.60
C LYS A 208 20.00 8.05 11.68
N ALA A 209 21.29 7.72 11.76
CA ALA A 209 21.76 6.35 11.89
C ALA A 209 21.14 5.65 13.12
N GLY A 210 20.85 4.35 12.98
CA GLY A 210 20.24 3.54 14.04
C GLY A 210 18.73 3.75 14.22
N GLY A 211 18.10 4.60 13.40
CA GLY A 211 16.64 4.60 13.25
C GLY A 211 16.15 3.34 12.52
N GLY A 212 14.84 3.10 12.55
CA GLY A 212 14.21 2.13 11.65
C GLY A 212 14.20 0.67 12.08
N LYS A 213 14.76 0.32 13.24
CA LYS A 213 14.53 -1.03 13.77
C LYS A 213 13.05 -1.17 14.11
N SER A 214 12.39 -2.14 13.48
CA SER A 214 11.01 -2.43 13.82
C SER A 214 10.91 -2.78 15.32
N PRO A 215 9.96 -2.19 16.08
CA PRO A 215 9.64 -2.63 17.42
C PRO A 215 8.96 -4.02 17.44
N TYR A 216 8.58 -4.55 16.26
CA TYR A 216 7.95 -5.84 16.10
C TYR A 216 8.92 -6.88 15.54
N SER A 217 8.70 -8.14 15.93
CA SER A 217 9.29 -9.30 15.27
C SER A 217 8.20 -10.29 14.90
N PHE A 218 8.29 -10.80 13.67
CA PHE A 218 7.39 -11.79 13.11
C PHE A 218 8.14 -13.12 13.04
N LYS A 219 7.58 -14.19 13.62
CA LYS A 219 8.22 -15.51 13.69
C LYS A 219 7.26 -16.57 13.19
N ASP A 220 7.65 -17.29 12.15
CA ASP A 220 6.90 -18.46 11.69
C ASP A 220 7.09 -19.62 12.66
N ILE A 221 5.99 -20.08 13.26
CA ILE A 221 5.91 -21.17 14.23
C ILE A 221 4.83 -22.15 13.76
N GLY A 222 5.28 -23.23 13.11
CA GLY A 222 4.37 -24.23 12.53
C GLY A 222 3.53 -23.61 11.40
N ALA A 223 2.21 -23.66 11.52
CA ALA A 223 1.27 -23.10 10.55
C ALA A 223 0.93 -21.62 10.80
N ALA A 224 1.42 -21.03 11.90
CA ALA A 224 1.12 -19.66 12.29
C ALA A 224 2.35 -18.76 12.20
N THR A 225 2.13 -17.46 12.06
CA THR A 225 3.11 -16.40 12.30
C THR A 225 2.77 -15.72 13.63
N GLU A 226 3.71 -15.76 14.57
CA GLU A 226 3.57 -15.10 15.88
C GLU A 226 4.24 -13.71 15.86
N VAL A 227 3.55 -12.70 16.38
CA VAL A 227 4.04 -11.32 16.42
C VAL A 227 4.40 -10.92 17.84
N TYR A 228 5.59 -10.38 18.04
CA TYR A 228 6.11 -9.98 19.35
C TYR A 228 6.53 -8.50 19.34
N SER A 229 6.41 -7.82 20.48
CA SER A 229 7.10 -6.55 20.78
C SER A 229 7.84 -6.66 22.12
N ALA A 230 8.88 -5.84 22.33
CA ALA A 230 9.57 -5.79 23.62
C ALA A 230 8.69 -5.22 24.75
N GLU A 231 7.75 -4.34 24.39
CA GLU A 231 6.87 -3.66 25.35
C GLU A 231 5.68 -4.53 25.79
N PHE A 232 5.27 -5.50 24.97
CA PHE A 232 4.24 -6.47 25.34
C PHE A 232 4.85 -7.64 26.12
N LYS A 233 4.47 -7.78 27.40
CA LYS A 233 4.91 -8.88 28.28
C LYS A 233 6.44 -9.09 28.26
N ALA A 234 7.21 -8.00 28.17
CA ALA A 234 8.67 -8.03 28.05
C ALA A 234 9.22 -8.90 26.89
N GLY A 235 8.42 -9.06 25.82
CA GLY A 235 8.75 -9.90 24.66
C GLY A 235 8.68 -11.41 24.89
N ALA A 236 8.15 -11.86 26.04
CA ALA A 236 8.07 -13.28 26.39
C ALA A 236 6.87 -14.00 25.72
N GLU A 237 5.83 -13.25 25.36
CA GLU A 237 4.60 -13.78 24.78
C GLU A 237 4.28 -13.06 23.46
N PRO A 238 3.67 -13.75 22.49
CA PRO A 238 3.21 -13.09 21.28
C PRO A 238 1.98 -12.23 21.55
N ILE A 239 1.92 -11.07 20.92
CA ILE A 239 0.77 -10.16 20.88
C ILE A 239 -0.42 -10.85 20.19
N VAL A 240 -0.14 -11.61 19.13
CA VAL A 240 -1.13 -12.33 18.35
C VAL A 240 -0.46 -13.50 17.62
N LYS A 241 -1.22 -14.56 17.39
CA LYS A 241 -0.85 -15.65 16.47
C LYS A 241 -1.74 -15.57 15.23
N ILE A 242 -1.12 -15.51 14.05
CA ILE A 242 -1.81 -15.29 12.78
C ILE A 242 -1.68 -16.54 11.92
N GLU A 243 -2.80 -17.14 11.52
CA GLU A 243 -2.85 -18.28 10.60
C GLU A 243 -3.46 -17.82 9.26
N VAL A 244 -2.87 -18.31 8.17
CA VAL A 244 -3.30 -18.01 6.80
C VAL A 244 -3.78 -19.29 6.14
N ASP A 245 -5.06 -19.35 5.80
CA ASP A 245 -5.64 -20.40 4.98
C ASP A 245 -5.93 -19.85 3.59
N THR A 246 -4.99 -20.06 2.67
CA THR A 246 -5.13 -19.61 1.27
C THR A 246 -6.15 -20.41 0.47
N LEU A 247 -6.53 -21.62 0.90
CA LEU A 247 -7.55 -22.43 0.24
C LEU A 247 -8.95 -21.91 0.56
N MET A 248 -9.17 -21.50 1.81
CA MET A 248 -10.44 -20.95 2.28
C MET A 248 -10.51 -19.42 2.19
N SER A 249 -9.47 -18.77 1.66
CA SER A 249 -9.35 -17.31 1.66
C SER A 249 -9.51 -16.69 3.06
N LYS A 250 -9.05 -17.37 4.10
CA LYS A 250 -9.35 -17.03 5.50
C LYS A 250 -8.09 -16.61 6.26
N LEU A 251 -8.16 -15.47 6.93
CA LEU A 251 -7.14 -14.92 7.80
C LEU A 251 -7.59 -15.03 9.25
N VAL A 252 -6.85 -15.74 10.10
CA VAL A 252 -7.25 -16.03 11.48
C VAL A 252 -6.26 -15.42 12.45
N ALA A 253 -6.76 -14.69 13.45
CA ALA A 253 -5.98 -14.22 14.59
C ALA A 253 -6.45 -14.94 15.88
N ARG A 254 -5.54 -15.63 16.55
CA ARG A 254 -5.77 -16.24 17.87
C ARG A 254 -5.20 -15.35 18.97
N ASN A 255 -5.96 -15.18 20.05
CA ASN A 255 -5.59 -14.34 21.20
C ASN A 255 -5.12 -12.93 20.76
N PRO A 256 -5.96 -12.13 20.07
CA PRO A 256 -5.57 -10.81 19.58
C PRO A 256 -5.42 -9.80 20.74
N LEU A 257 -4.22 -9.71 21.33
CA LEU A 257 -3.92 -8.88 22.50
C LEU A 257 -3.27 -7.53 22.14
N ASN A 258 -3.37 -7.11 20.88
CA ASN A 258 -2.75 -5.86 20.37
C ASN A 258 -3.16 -4.62 21.17
N SER A 259 -4.38 -4.58 21.72
CA SER A 259 -4.85 -3.47 22.55
C SER A 259 -3.99 -3.25 23.82
N GLN A 260 -3.30 -4.29 24.29
CA GLN A 260 -2.43 -4.28 25.48
C GLN A 260 -0.96 -3.95 25.18
N ASP A 261 -0.56 -3.86 23.91
CA ASP A 261 0.81 -3.50 23.53
C ASP A 261 1.07 -2.00 23.78
N GLY A 262 2.10 -1.70 24.58
CA GLY A 262 2.47 -0.35 25.02
C GLY A 262 3.44 0.39 24.09
N THR A 263 3.76 -0.17 22.93
CA THR A 263 4.67 0.43 21.95
C THR A 263 4.19 1.83 21.52
N GLN A 264 5.06 2.85 21.67
CA GLN A 264 4.72 4.27 21.47
C GLN A 264 4.22 4.62 20.06
N LYS A 265 4.63 3.87 19.03
CA LYS A 265 4.14 3.94 17.65
C LYS A 265 3.62 2.57 17.21
N ARG A 266 2.63 2.05 17.94
CA ARG A 266 2.07 0.72 17.71
C ARG A 266 1.41 0.61 16.33
N VAL A 267 1.64 -0.50 15.64
CA VAL A 267 0.89 -0.83 14.41
C VAL A 267 -0.45 -1.47 14.75
N SER A 268 -1.45 -1.22 13.92
CA SER A 268 -2.78 -1.82 14.06
C SER A 268 -2.73 -3.34 13.90
N LEU A 269 -3.72 -4.04 14.45
CA LEU A 269 -3.82 -5.48 14.27
C LEU A 269 -4.07 -5.83 12.79
N ALA A 270 -4.86 -5.01 12.09
CA ALA A 270 -5.09 -5.09 10.66
C ALA A 270 -3.79 -5.05 9.85
N GLN A 271 -2.86 -4.16 10.18
CA GLN A 271 -1.55 -4.09 9.53
C GLN A 271 -0.75 -5.38 9.77
N MET A 272 -0.65 -5.85 11.01
CA MET A 272 0.06 -7.10 11.32
C MET A 272 -0.52 -8.28 10.54
N MET A 273 -1.84 -8.45 10.59
CA MET A 273 -2.56 -9.54 9.92
C MET A 273 -2.45 -9.46 8.40
N GLY A 274 -2.67 -8.27 7.84
CA GLY A 274 -2.60 -8.03 6.40
C GLY A 274 -1.19 -8.23 5.84
N SER A 275 -0.15 -7.79 6.55
CA SER A 275 1.25 -8.00 6.14
C SER A 275 1.61 -9.49 6.17
N VAL A 276 1.16 -10.25 7.17
CA VAL A 276 1.31 -11.71 7.19
C VAL A 276 0.55 -12.39 6.03
N TRP A 277 -0.67 -11.93 5.71
CA TRP A 277 -1.40 -12.45 4.55
C TRP A 277 -0.62 -12.27 3.25
N VAL A 278 -0.13 -11.05 3.00
CA VAL A 278 0.61 -10.72 1.78
C VAL A 278 1.95 -11.46 1.71
N SER A 279 2.60 -11.69 2.85
CA SER A 279 3.90 -12.39 2.89
C SER A 279 3.80 -13.84 2.40
N LYS A 280 2.64 -14.48 2.56
CA LYS A 280 2.35 -15.83 2.04
C LYS A 280 2.06 -15.87 0.52
N GLY A 281 2.28 -14.76 -0.19
CA GLY A 281 2.27 -14.72 -1.66
C GLY A 281 0.91 -14.42 -2.29
N THR A 282 -0.10 -14.06 -1.50
CA THR A 282 -1.43 -13.70 -1.99
C THR A 282 -1.71 -12.21 -1.84
N GLY A 283 -2.32 -11.59 -2.85
CA GLY A 283 -2.76 -10.19 -2.75
C GLY A 283 -3.82 -10.01 -1.66
N ILE A 284 -3.84 -8.84 -1.02
CA ILE A 284 -4.82 -8.52 0.03
C ILE A 284 -6.28 -8.58 -0.49
N ASP A 285 -6.47 -8.36 -1.80
CA ASP A 285 -7.76 -8.51 -2.50
C ASP A 285 -8.31 -9.95 -2.50
N LYS A 286 -7.51 -10.93 -2.06
CA LYS A 286 -7.88 -12.36 -1.97
C LYS A 286 -8.34 -12.81 -0.59
N VAL A 287 -8.28 -11.95 0.43
CA VAL A 287 -8.93 -12.23 1.71
C VAL A 287 -10.43 -12.31 1.46
N GLY A 288 -11.07 -13.38 1.93
CA GLY A 288 -12.51 -13.61 1.83
C GLY A 288 -13.18 -13.69 3.20
N ALA A 289 -12.42 -13.98 4.27
CA ALA A 289 -12.90 -13.91 5.64
C ALA A 289 -11.78 -13.56 6.61
N VAL A 290 -12.12 -12.82 7.67
CA VAL A 290 -11.24 -12.55 8.82
C VAL A 290 -11.87 -13.14 10.07
N ALA A 291 -11.13 -13.96 10.80
CA ALA A 291 -11.61 -14.61 12.01
C ALA A 291 -10.75 -14.26 13.22
N PHE A 292 -11.39 -14.12 14.37
CA PHE A 292 -10.74 -14.00 15.66
C PHE A 292 -11.21 -15.14 16.56
N GLU A 293 -10.26 -15.90 17.07
CA GLU A 293 -10.49 -17.00 17.98
C GLU A 293 -9.91 -16.66 19.36
N ASP A 294 -10.56 -17.17 20.41
CA ASP A 294 -10.24 -16.84 21.80
C ASP A 294 -10.25 -15.32 22.03
N VAL A 295 -11.38 -14.69 21.71
CA VAL A 295 -11.53 -13.22 21.78
C VAL A 295 -11.30 -12.72 23.21
N ALA A 296 -10.11 -12.18 23.45
CA ALA A 296 -9.68 -11.65 24.73
C ALA A 296 -9.90 -10.12 24.87
N ASP A 297 -10.33 -9.44 23.80
CA ASP A 297 -10.64 -8.01 23.83
C ASP A 297 -11.99 -7.76 24.52
N GLU A 298 -11.95 -7.17 25.72
CA GLU A 298 -13.13 -6.98 26.58
C GLU A 298 -14.24 -6.16 25.90
N LYS A 299 -13.87 -5.16 25.11
CA LYS A 299 -14.83 -4.30 24.40
C LYS A 299 -15.55 -5.06 23.29
N THR A 300 -14.83 -5.89 22.54
CA THR A 300 -15.42 -6.76 21.54
C THR A 300 -16.28 -7.84 22.18
N ALA A 301 -15.84 -8.44 23.29
CA ALA A 301 -16.66 -9.40 24.04
C ALA A 301 -17.97 -8.78 24.58
N ALA A 302 -17.92 -7.53 25.05
CA ALA A 302 -19.10 -6.77 25.46
C ALA A 302 -20.04 -6.48 24.27
N ALA A 303 -19.48 -6.13 23.10
CA ALA A 303 -20.27 -5.93 21.88
C ALA A 303 -20.99 -7.22 21.44
N ILE A 304 -20.33 -8.37 21.52
CA ILE A 304 -20.91 -9.69 21.25
C ILE A 304 -22.07 -9.97 22.22
N THR A 305 -21.86 -9.76 23.52
CA THR A 305 -22.90 -9.98 24.55
C THR A 305 -24.12 -9.09 24.33
N ALA A 306 -23.90 -7.82 23.97
CA ALA A 306 -24.98 -6.89 23.65
C ALA A 306 -25.74 -7.29 22.38
N ALA A 307 -25.04 -7.75 21.33
CA ALA A 307 -25.67 -8.26 20.11
C ALA A 307 -26.53 -9.51 20.39
N GLN A 308 -26.06 -10.43 21.25
CA GLN A 308 -26.86 -11.57 21.70
C GLN A 308 -28.13 -11.13 22.44
N GLY A 309 -28.05 -10.07 23.25
CA GLY A 309 -29.20 -9.49 23.93
C GLY A 309 -30.25 -8.94 22.95
N ASP A 310 -29.81 -8.23 21.92
CA ASP A 310 -30.69 -7.69 20.87
C ASP A 310 -31.38 -8.81 20.05
N LEU A 311 -30.72 -9.96 19.88
CA LEU A 311 -31.21 -11.12 19.13
C LEU A 311 -32.01 -12.12 19.98
N GLY A 312 -31.99 -12.00 21.30
CA GLY A 312 -32.57 -13.01 22.21
C GLY A 312 -31.82 -14.35 22.18
N SER A 313 -30.53 -14.35 21.83
CA SER A 313 -29.69 -15.54 21.62
C SER A 313 -28.57 -15.69 22.66
N THR A 314 -28.81 -15.27 23.91
CA THR A 314 -27.81 -15.26 24.99
C THR A 314 -27.13 -16.62 25.16
N GLY A 315 -25.80 -16.64 25.06
CA GLY A 315 -24.99 -17.86 25.22
C GLY A 315 -25.07 -18.85 24.06
N ALA A 316 -25.70 -18.48 22.94
CA ALA A 316 -25.77 -19.30 21.74
C ALA A 316 -24.97 -18.67 20.58
N ASP A 317 -24.60 -19.52 19.62
CA ASP A 317 -24.06 -19.09 18.34
C ASP A 317 -25.10 -18.28 17.58
N PHE A 318 -24.65 -17.30 16.81
CA PHE A 318 -25.54 -16.46 16.01
C PHE A 318 -24.84 -15.89 14.78
N GLU A 319 -25.64 -15.46 13.81
CA GLU A 319 -25.18 -14.75 12.63
C GLU A 319 -25.94 -13.43 12.48
N VAL A 320 -25.25 -12.41 11.96
CA VAL A 320 -25.87 -11.14 11.58
C VAL A 320 -25.42 -10.73 10.18
N ASN A 321 -26.31 -10.02 9.50
CA ASN A 321 -26.06 -9.39 8.21
C ASN A 321 -26.38 -7.88 8.29
N PRO A 322 -26.06 -7.07 7.25
CA PRO A 322 -26.31 -5.63 7.28
C PRO A 322 -27.76 -5.19 7.55
N ASN A 323 -28.75 -6.08 7.34
CA ASN A 323 -30.15 -5.78 7.64
C ASN A 323 -30.47 -5.87 9.14
N ASP A 324 -29.65 -6.56 9.93
CA ASP A 324 -29.74 -6.65 11.39
C ASP A 324 -29.09 -5.40 12.03
N SER A 325 -29.60 -4.21 11.68
CA SER A 325 -28.88 -2.93 11.81
C SER A 325 -28.28 -2.66 13.19
N THR A 326 -29.00 -2.99 14.28
CA THR A 326 -28.52 -2.79 15.65
C THR A 326 -27.38 -3.75 16.03
N PRO A 327 -27.56 -5.09 16.03
CA PRO A 327 -26.46 -6.00 16.37
C PRO A 327 -25.33 -5.94 15.34
N TRP A 328 -25.62 -5.70 14.06
CA TRP A 328 -24.61 -5.41 13.03
C TRP A 328 -23.73 -4.23 13.42
N GLY A 329 -24.36 -3.08 13.73
CA GLY A 329 -23.70 -1.85 14.13
C GLY A 329 -22.73 -2.08 15.30
N ARG A 330 -23.17 -2.80 16.33
CA ARG A 330 -22.31 -3.11 17.50
C ARG A 330 -21.05 -3.87 17.15
N LEU A 331 -21.17 -4.88 16.27
CA LEU A 331 -20.05 -5.74 15.92
C LEU A 331 -19.08 -5.04 14.96
N VAL A 332 -19.58 -4.32 13.96
CA VAL A 332 -18.69 -3.61 13.01
C VAL A 332 -17.96 -2.42 13.65
N THR A 333 -18.53 -1.79 14.69
CA THR A 333 -17.86 -0.71 15.45
C THR A 333 -17.15 -1.22 16.72
N SER A 334 -17.03 -2.54 16.90
CA SER A 334 -16.18 -3.07 17.96
C SER A 334 -14.71 -2.92 17.56
N PRO A 335 -13.74 -2.93 18.51
CA PRO A 335 -12.33 -2.83 18.16
C PRO A 335 -11.89 -3.85 17.10
N LEU A 336 -12.26 -5.12 17.21
CA LEU A 336 -11.92 -6.11 16.18
C LEU A 336 -12.71 -5.87 14.87
N GLY A 337 -13.94 -5.36 14.94
CA GLY A 337 -14.70 -4.94 13.77
C GLY A 337 -14.02 -3.83 12.97
N GLU A 338 -13.47 -2.82 13.65
CA GLU A 338 -12.72 -1.72 13.02
C GLU A 338 -11.43 -2.21 12.33
N GLU A 339 -10.75 -3.19 12.93
CA GLU A 339 -9.59 -3.85 12.33
C GLU A 339 -9.99 -4.61 11.04
N VAL A 340 -11.14 -5.31 11.04
CA VAL A 340 -11.66 -5.94 9.81
C VAL A 340 -12.06 -4.92 8.76
N GLN A 341 -12.69 -3.81 9.14
CA GLN A 341 -13.02 -2.74 8.20
C GLN A 341 -11.78 -2.19 7.51
N THR A 342 -10.66 -2.08 8.24
CA THR A 342 -9.37 -1.67 7.69
C THR A 342 -8.84 -2.67 6.66
N ILE A 343 -8.88 -3.97 6.97
CA ILE A 343 -8.50 -5.04 6.02
C ILE A 343 -9.41 -5.04 4.78
N ALA A 344 -10.73 -4.95 4.99
CA ALA A 344 -11.72 -4.94 3.92
C ALA A 344 -11.52 -3.74 2.99
N ALA A 345 -11.26 -2.55 3.53
CA ALA A 345 -10.94 -1.37 2.74
C ALA A 345 -9.67 -1.55 1.91
N ALA A 346 -8.59 -2.10 2.50
CA ALA A 346 -7.36 -2.41 1.78
C ALA A 346 -7.58 -3.47 0.67
N ALA A 347 -8.51 -4.40 0.87
CA ALA A 347 -8.90 -5.42 -0.10
C ALA A 347 -9.87 -4.91 -1.19
N GLY A 348 -10.41 -3.68 -1.07
CA GLY A 348 -11.47 -3.19 -1.96
C GLY A 348 -12.82 -3.92 -1.77
N GLN A 349 -13.07 -4.38 -0.54
CA GLN A 349 -14.20 -5.22 -0.15
C GLN A 349 -15.01 -4.56 0.98
N THR A 350 -16.11 -5.18 1.35
CA THR A 350 -16.93 -4.82 2.51
C THR A 350 -17.35 -6.06 3.29
N ILE A 351 -17.74 -5.89 4.55
CA ILE A 351 -18.26 -6.97 5.39
C ILE A 351 -19.67 -7.30 4.94
N SER A 352 -19.95 -8.58 4.73
CA SER A 352 -21.24 -9.10 4.24
C SER A 352 -22.03 -9.89 5.28
N LYS A 353 -21.33 -10.55 6.19
CA LYS A 353 -21.89 -11.37 7.25
C LYS A 353 -20.91 -11.44 8.42
N ILE A 354 -21.45 -11.56 9.63
CA ILE A 354 -20.68 -11.81 10.85
C ILE A 354 -21.27 -13.03 11.54
N SER A 355 -20.45 -14.04 11.81
CA SER A 355 -20.83 -15.26 12.53
C SER A 355 -20.07 -15.33 13.85
N VAL A 356 -20.76 -15.65 14.94
CA VAL A 356 -20.18 -15.74 16.28
C VAL A 356 -20.40 -17.13 16.87
N THR A 357 -19.33 -17.71 17.41
CA THR A 357 -19.36 -18.91 18.24
C THR A 357 -19.27 -18.50 19.71
N ALA A 358 -20.15 -19.02 20.56
CA ALA A 358 -20.27 -18.57 21.95
C ALA A 358 -19.28 -19.25 22.92
N SER A 359 -18.77 -20.44 22.59
CA SER A 359 -17.83 -21.16 23.48
C SER A 359 -16.92 -22.15 22.71
N PRO A 360 -15.59 -21.90 22.64
CA PRO A 360 -14.92 -20.64 23.00
C PRO A 360 -15.43 -19.48 22.15
N VAL A 361 -15.30 -18.24 22.66
CA VAL A 361 -15.79 -17.07 21.94
C VAL A 361 -14.94 -16.85 20.69
N GLY A 362 -15.57 -16.98 19.53
CA GLY A 362 -14.97 -16.73 18.23
C GLY A 362 -15.89 -15.85 17.37
N ILE A 363 -15.31 -15.04 16.50
CA ILE A 363 -16.06 -14.17 15.58
C ILE A 363 -15.41 -14.20 14.20
N VAL A 364 -16.23 -14.37 13.17
CA VAL A 364 -15.82 -14.44 11.76
C VAL A 364 -16.56 -13.38 10.99
N PHE A 365 -15.83 -12.61 10.18
CA PHE A 365 -16.34 -11.58 9.30
C PHE A 365 -16.11 -12.01 7.85
N ASP A 366 -17.19 -12.28 7.12
CA ASP A 366 -17.12 -12.64 5.70
C ASP A 366 -17.08 -11.39 4.84
N LEU A 367 -16.15 -11.35 3.89
CA LEU A 367 -15.90 -10.20 3.03
C LEU A 367 -16.38 -10.45 1.60
N VAL A 368 -16.89 -9.40 0.96
CA VAL A 368 -17.32 -9.42 -0.44
C VAL A 368 -16.80 -8.21 -1.19
N ALA A 369 -16.47 -8.39 -2.46
CA ALA A 369 -16.08 -7.29 -3.33
C ALA A 369 -17.16 -6.21 -3.38
N LEU A 370 -16.74 -4.94 -3.33
CA LEU A 370 -17.64 -3.83 -3.59
C LEU A 370 -18.20 -4.00 -5.01
N THR A 371 -19.52 -4.20 -5.13
CA THR A 371 -20.16 -4.22 -6.44
C THR A 371 -19.97 -2.83 -7.04
N SER A 372 -19.10 -2.71 -8.05
CA SER A 372 -19.07 -1.49 -8.84
C SER A 372 -20.47 -1.27 -9.38
N SER A 373 -21.13 -0.18 -8.97
CA SER A 373 -22.31 0.29 -9.67
C SER A 373 -21.83 0.67 -11.06
N SER A 374 -21.97 -0.26 -11.99
CA SER A 374 -21.83 0.02 -13.40
C SER A 374 -23.00 0.96 -13.72
N SER A 375 -22.76 2.27 -13.61
CA SER A 375 -23.62 3.27 -14.20
C SER A 375 -23.53 3.08 -15.71
N ARG A 376 -24.32 2.14 -16.22
CA ARG A 376 -24.77 2.14 -17.61
C ARG A 376 -25.64 3.38 -17.76
N LEU A 377 -25.05 4.47 -18.25
CA LEU A 377 -25.71 5.45 -19.11
C LEU A 377 -24.66 6.04 -20.07
#